data_AF-A0A7V1ZME3-F1
#
_entry.id   AF-A0A7V1ZME3-F1
#
_cell.length_a   1.000
_cell.length_b   1.000
_cell.length_c   1.000
_cell.angle_alpha   90.00
_cell.angle_beta   90.00
_cell.angle_gamma   90.00
#
_symmetry.space_group_name_H-M   'P 1'
#
loop_
_entity.id
_entity.type
_entity.pdbx_description
1 polymer ?
#
loop_
_entity_poly.entity_id
_entity_poly.type
_entity_poly.pdbx_seq_one_letter_code
_entity_poly.pdbx_strand_id
1 'polypeptide(L)'
;MKTISKVFMSLLVSVLMPGLSLFIASRVEANSSNVIVSPVNMQGWFFLQETGTTGTGQMVLGPGTPPLGAGSAQLTVQNTSDGMALARAGWNGIHLDQITKLEYSTYRTSGASPLAISLQFNIDNDVTDGDDSWKGRLVFEPYYTETVLTGEWQTWDPMIQGKWWRTRSPIKDTCPIY
;
A
#
# COMPACT_ATOMS: atom_id res chain seq x y z
N MET A 1 33.98 26.21 -50.77
CA MET A 1 32.84 25.34 -50.40
C MET A 1 33.37 23.92 -50.25
N LYS A 2 32.99 23.23 -49.17
CA LYS A 2 33.36 21.86 -48.73
C LYS A 2 34.69 21.67 -47.97
N THR A 3 34.56 20.90 -46.91
CA THR A 3 35.38 20.83 -45.69
C THR A 3 36.23 19.55 -45.65
N ILE A 4 37.45 19.70 -45.10
CA ILE A 4 38.39 18.77 -44.44
C ILE A 4 38.07 17.26 -44.42
N SER A 5 39.08 16.42 -44.69
CA SER A 5 39.23 15.13 -43.98
C SER A 5 40.70 14.74 -43.83
N LYS A 6 41.15 14.50 -42.60
CA LYS A 6 42.41 13.81 -42.26
C LYS A 6 42.05 12.39 -41.80
N VAL A 7 42.76 11.42 -42.38
CA VAL A 7 42.74 9.97 -42.15
C VAL A 7 43.22 9.62 -40.74
N PHE A 8 42.75 8.51 -40.15
CA PHE A 8 43.54 7.49 -39.39
C PHE A 8 42.60 6.31 -39.05
N MET A 9 42.65 5.22 -39.81
CA MET A 9 43.41 3.96 -39.60
C MET A 9 42.73 2.98 -38.63
N SER A 10 42.29 1.87 -39.23
CA SER A 10 41.62 0.72 -38.63
C SER A 10 42.54 -0.14 -37.77
N LEU A 11 42.00 -0.74 -36.71
CA LEU A 11 42.41 -2.07 -36.27
C LEU A 11 41.16 -2.92 -36.04
N LEU A 12 41.03 -3.98 -36.83
CA LEU A 12 39.94 -4.94 -36.81
C LEU A 12 40.40 -6.13 -35.99
N VAL A 13 39.71 -6.42 -34.88
CA VAL A 13 39.79 -7.72 -34.19
C VAL A 13 38.39 -8.29 -34.18
N SER A 14 38.17 -9.30 -35.01
CA SER A 14 36.93 -10.08 -35.03
C SER A 14 37.05 -11.28 -34.10
N VAL A 15 36.24 -11.30 -33.04
CA VAL A 15 35.86 -12.53 -32.35
C VAL A 15 34.34 -12.56 -32.26
N LEU A 16 33.77 -13.62 -32.81
CA LEU A 16 32.36 -13.98 -32.83
C LEU A 16 31.91 -14.27 -31.38
N MET A 17 31.02 -13.46 -30.81
CA MET A 17 30.27 -13.79 -29.58
C MET A 17 28.76 -13.67 -29.87
N PRO A 18 27.94 -14.67 -29.51
CA PRO A 18 26.49 -14.59 -29.71
C PRO A 18 25.95 -13.42 -28.89
N GLY A 19 25.07 -12.63 -29.52
CA GLY A 19 24.59 -11.36 -29.00
C GLY A 19 24.08 -11.45 -27.58
N LEU A 20 24.85 -10.89 -26.64
CA LEU A 20 24.37 -10.59 -25.30
C LEU A 20 23.51 -9.33 -25.42
N SER A 21 22.22 -9.52 -25.64
CA SER A 21 21.24 -8.43 -25.55
C SER A 21 21.21 -7.97 -24.10
N LEU A 22 21.89 -6.86 -23.81
CA LEU A 22 21.82 -6.20 -22.51
C LEU A 22 20.41 -5.62 -22.39
N PHE A 23 19.48 -6.36 -21.80
CA PHE A 23 18.23 -5.81 -21.32
C PHE A 23 18.59 -4.87 -20.17
N ILE A 24 18.73 -3.58 -20.47
CA ILE A 24 18.68 -2.56 -19.42
C ILE A 24 17.23 -2.57 -18.95
N ALA A 25 16.95 -3.30 -17.86
CA ALA A 25 15.73 -3.11 -17.11
C ALA A 25 15.77 -1.67 -16.58
N SER A 26 15.11 -0.76 -17.28
CA SER A 26 14.84 0.58 -16.78
C SER A 26 14.07 0.41 -15.49
N ARG A 27 14.73 0.64 -14.35
CA ARG A 27 14.05 0.74 -13.07
C ARG A 27 13.27 2.04 -13.15
N VAL A 28 11.95 1.95 -13.23
CA VAL A 28 11.12 3.12 -12.95
C VAL A 28 11.27 3.34 -11.46
N GLU A 29 12.15 4.26 -11.07
CA GLU A 29 12.17 4.74 -9.70
C GLU A 29 10.81 5.42 -9.46
N ALA A 30 10.08 4.93 -8.47
CA ALA A 30 8.84 5.56 -8.07
C ALA A 30 9.16 7.01 -7.66
N ASN A 31 8.60 7.99 -8.38
CA ASN A 31 8.60 9.37 -7.93
C ASN A 31 7.84 9.41 -6.60
N SER A 32 8.56 9.43 -5.48
CA SER A 32 7.98 9.56 -4.16
C SER A 32 7.62 11.02 -3.93
N SER A 33 6.47 11.44 -4.44
CA SER A 33 5.83 12.69 -4.04
C SER A 33 4.77 12.40 -3.00
N ASN A 34 4.81 13.10 -1.86
CA ASN A 34 3.78 12.98 -0.85
C ASN A 34 2.43 13.44 -1.41
N VAL A 35 1.41 12.60 -1.30
CA VAL A 35 0.02 12.95 -1.62
C VAL A 35 -0.62 13.53 -0.38
N ILE A 36 -0.99 14.82 -0.42
CA ILE A 36 -1.66 15.48 0.70
C ILE A 36 -3.17 15.24 0.61
N VAL A 37 -3.71 14.53 1.59
CA VAL A 37 -5.16 14.33 1.80
C VAL A 37 -5.63 15.34 2.84
N SER A 38 -6.67 16.10 2.51
CA SER A 38 -7.18 17.19 3.37
C SER A 38 -8.71 17.34 3.24
N PRO A 39 -9.37 18.04 4.18
CA PRO A 39 -10.81 18.31 4.06
C PRO A 39 -11.24 18.98 2.75
N VAL A 40 -10.35 19.79 2.15
CA VAL A 40 -10.64 20.52 0.89
C VAL A 40 -10.30 19.70 -0.36
N ASN A 41 -9.45 18.69 -0.22
CA ASN A 41 -9.09 17.78 -1.31
C ASN A 41 -8.71 16.41 -0.73
N MET A 42 -9.65 15.47 -0.83
CA MET A 42 -9.47 14.11 -0.31
C MET A 42 -8.69 13.19 -1.25
N GLN A 43 -8.26 13.64 -2.44
CA GLN A 43 -7.44 12.84 -3.36
C GLN A 43 -8.07 11.47 -3.71
N GLY A 44 -9.40 11.40 -3.78
CA GLY A 44 -10.15 10.17 -4.03
C GLY A 44 -10.32 9.24 -2.82
N TRP A 45 -9.79 9.61 -1.65
CA TRP A 45 -10.14 8.95 -0.40
C TRP A 45 -11.53 9.37 0.06
N PHE A 46 -12.22 8.47 0.75
CA PHE A 46 -13.53 8.73 1.30
C PHE A 46 -13.74 7.96 2.60
N PHE A 47 -14.58 8.50 3.45
CA PHE A 47 -15.02 7.85 4.68
C PHE A 47 -16.17 6.90 4.34
N LEU A 48 -16.05 5.65 4.79
CA LEU A 48 -17.03 4.61 4.54
C LEU A 48 -17.48 3.99 5.86
N GLN A 49 -18.79 4.02 6.08
CA GLN A 49 -19.42 3.24 7.12
C GLN A 49 -19.63 1.82 6.61
N GLU A 50 -18.81 0.91 7.12
CA GLU A 50 -18.76 -0.49 6.72
C GLU A 50 -19.89 -1.30 7.35
N THR A 51 -20.13 -1.07 8.64
CA THR A 51 -21.18 -1.72 9.42
C THR A 51 -21.75 -0.76 10.47
N GLY A 52 -22.94 -1.07 10.98
CA GLY A 52 -23.64 -0.23 11.96
C GLY A 52 -24.16 1.08 11.37
N THR A 53 -24.57 2.01 12.24
CA THR A 53 -25.17 3.31 11.84
C THR A 53 -24.62 4.51 12.61
N THR A 54 -23.70 4.29 13.56
CA THR A 54 -23.19 5.35 14.46
C THR A 54 -21.71 5.67 14.27
N GLY A 55 -21.01 4.95 13.38
CA GLY A 55 -19.63 5.26 13.00
C GLY A 55 -19.51 6.63 12.32
N THR A 56 -18.41 7.35 12.59
CA THR A 56 -18.12 8.64 11.95
C THR A 56 -16.66 8.73 11.55
N GLY A 57 -16.39 9.46 10.47
CA GLY A 57 -15.04 9.69 9.95
C GLY A 57 -14.86 11.14 9.52
N GLN A 58 -13.73 11.74 9.88
CA GLN A 58 -13.41 13.11 9.54
C GLN A 58 -11.89 13.36 9.55
N MET A 59 -11.43 14.33 8.78
CA MET A 59 -10.04 14.79 8.84
C MET A 59 -9.90 15.83 9.96
N VAL A 60 -8.89 15.67 10.82
CA VAL A 60 -8.63 16.53 11.99
C VAL A 60 -7.15 16.90 12.09
N LEU A 61 -6.79 17.91 12.88
CA LEU A 61 -5.38 18.29 13.09
C LEU A 61 -4.62 17.38 14.07
N GLY A 62 -5.33 16.73 14.98
CA GLY A 62 -4.75 15.88 16.03
C GLY A 62 -4.96 14.39 15.78
N PRO A 63 -4.86 13.56 16.82
CA PRO A 63 -4.38 13.89 18.17
C PRO A 63 -2.87 14.14 18.23
N GLY A 64 -2.42 15.01 19.14
CA GLY A 64 -0.99 15.31 19.30
C GLY A 64 -0.31 15.81 18.03
N THR A 65 0.93 15.38 17.80
CA THR A 65 1.67 15.61 16.53
C THR A 65 1.71 14.31 15.73
N PRO A 66 1.03 14.22 14.58
CA PRO A 66 1.08 13.03 13.72
C PRO A 66 2.50 12.77 13.18
N PRO A 67 2.88 11.51 12.91
CA PRO A 67 4.19 11.17 12.33
C PRO A 67 4.42 11.73 10.93
N LEU A 68 3.35 12.03 10.18
CA LEU A 68 3.43 12.63 8.85
C LEU A 68 2.29 13.65 8.65
N GLY A 69 2.64 14.80 8.09
CA GLY A 69 1.68 15.87 7.81
C GLY A 69 1.27 16.67 9.06
N ALA A 70 0.18 17.43 8.94
CA ALA A 70 -0.33 18.34 9.98
C ALA A 70 -1.64 17.84 10.63
N GLY A 71 -2.10 16.65 10.26
CA GLY A 71 -3.39 16.12 10.70
C GLY A 71 -3.53 14.63 10.42
N SER A 72 -4.69 14.07 10.76
CA SER A 72 -5.00 12.66 10.60
C SER A 72 -6.48 12.44 10.22
N ALA A 73 -6.79 11.21 9.80
CA ALA A 73 -8.16 10.75 9.70
C ALA A 73 -8.60 10.20 11.06
N GLN A 74 -9.58 10.84 11.68
CA GLN A 74 -10.21 10.33 12.88
C GLN A 74 -11.38 9.42 12.49
N LEU A 75 -11.33 8.18 12.97
CA LEU A 75 -12.40 7.21 12.87
C LEU A 75 -12.98 6.98 14.27
N THR A 76 -14.29 7.08 14.41
CA THR A 76 -15.00 6.81 15.68
C THR A 76 -16.05 5.74 15.45
N VAL A 77 -16.10 4.80 16.38
CA VAL A 77 -17.16 3.78 16.49
C VAL A 77 -17.76 3.89 17.88
N GLN A 78 -19.08 3.73 18.00
CA GLN A 78 -19.78 3.83 19.29
C GLN A 78 -20.22 2.46 19.80
N ASN A 79 -20.62 1.59 18.88
CA ASN A 79 -21.12 0.26 19.17
C ASN A 79 -20.14 -0.81 18.67
N THR A 80 -20.20 -2.00 19.27
CA THR A 80 -19.34 -3.14 18.87
C THR A 80 -19.64 -3.66 17.45
N SER A 81 -20.80 -3.31 16.89
CA SER A 81 -21.20 -3.62 15.52
C SER A 81 -20.82 -2.54 14.50
N ASP A 82 -20.30 -1.39 14.94
CA ASP A 82 -19.91 -0.32 14.02
C ASP A 82 -18.56 -0.63 13.36
N GLY A 83 -18.48 -0.29 12.08
CA GLY A 83 -17.26 -0.36 11.28
C GLY A 83 -17.10 0.94 10.51
N MET A 84 -15.94 1.58 10.66
CA MET A 84 -15.62 2.80 9.95
C MET A 84 -14.27 2.66 9.26
N ALA A 85 -14.19 3.08 8.00
CA ALA A 85 -12.99 3.03 7.20
C ALA A 85 -12.70 4.38 6.53
N LEU A 86 -11.42 4.62 6.27
CA LEU A 86 -10.97 5.54 5.23
C LEU A 86 -10.52 4.68 4.05
N ALA A 87 -11.21 4.79 2.92
CA ALA A 87 -11.03 3.91 1.78
C ALA A 87 -10.71 4.70 0.51
N ARG A 88 -10.02 4.05 -0.44
CA ARG A 88 -9.77 4.57 -1.78
C ARG A 88 -9.64 3.41 -2.76
N ALA A 89 -10.17 3.60 -3.97
CA ALA A 89 -9.94 2.71 -5.10
C ALA A 89 -8.83 3.27 -6.01
N GLY A 90 -8.26 2.43 -6.87
CA GLY A 90 -7.32 2.87 -7.90
C GLY A 90 -6.05 2.04 -8.07
N TRP A 91 -5.92 0.92 -7.36
CA TRP A 91 -4.76 0.02 -7.44
C TRP A 91 -5.09 -1.34 -8.08
N ASN A 92 -6.16 -1.41 -8.87
CA ASN A 92 -6.52 -2.62 -9.61
C ASN A 92 -5.38 -3.00 -10.56
N GLY A 93 -5.07 -4.30 -10.63
CA GLY A 93 -4.00 -4.84 -11.48
C GLY A 93 -2.58 -4.66 -10.94
N ILE A 94 -2.40 -4.05 -9.76
CA ILE A 94 -1.10 -4.04 -9.07
C ILE A 94 -0.93 -5.35 -8.33
N HIS A 95 0.14 -6.08 -8.65
CA HIS A 95 0.45 -7.32 -7.94
C HIS A 95 1.02 -7.00 -6.55
N LEU A 96 0.67 -7.82 -5.55
CA LEU A 96 1.15 -7.62 -4.18
C LEU A 96 2.67 -7.75 -4.05
N ASP A 97 3.31 -8.54 -4.93
CA ASP A 97 4.77 -8.70 -4.97
C ASP A 97 5.51 -7.45 -5.50
N GLN A 98 4.80 -6.50 -6.11
CA GLN A 98 5.33 -5.21 -6.52
C GLN A 98 5.36 -4.19 -5.37
N ILE A 99 4.73 -4.50 -4.23
CA ILE A 99 4.74 -3.64 -3.05
C ILE A 99 6.06 -3.86 -2.30
N THR A 100 7.00 -2.94 -2.47
CA THR A 100 8.33 -3.02 -1.83
C THR A 100 8.41 -2.29 -0.49
N LYS A 101 7.38 -1.50 -0.15
CA LYS A 101 7.30 -0.76 1.11
C LYS A 101 5.84 -0.54 1.48
N LEU A 102 5.51 -0.83 2.74
CA LEU A 102 4.19 -0.58 3.30
C LEU A 102 4.34 -0.12 4.75
N GLU A 103 3.92 1.09 5.05
CA GLU A 103 3.96 1.64 6.41
C GLU A 103 2.75 2.54 6.63
N TYR A 104 2.19 2.52 7.83
CA TYR A 104 1.15 3.46 8.23
C TYR A 104 1.19 3.70 9.74
N SER A 105 0.71 4.86 10.18
CA SER A 105 0.67 5.21 11.59
C SER A 105 -0.77 5.30 12.10
N THR A 106 -0.99 4.82 13.32
CA THR A 106 -2.28 4.89 13.99
C THR A 106 -2.12 5.50 15.37
N TYR A 107 -3.18 6.16 15.85
CA TYR A 107 -3.29 6.60 17.22
C TYR A 107 -4.59 6.06 17.80
N ARG A 108 -4.49 5.42 18.97
CA ARG A 108 -5.65 4.92 19.69
C ARG A 108 -5.99 5.85 20.85
N THR A 109 -7.17 6.47 20.80
CA THR A 109 -7.62 7.39 21.85
C THR A 109 -8.29 6.67 23.02
N SER A 110 -9.02 5.57 22.76
CA SER A 110 -9.80 4.85 23.78
C SER A 110 -10.17 3.44 23.31
N GLY A 111 -10.86 2.68 24.17
CA GLY A 111 -11.44 1.36 23.87
C GLY A 111 -11.06 0.27 24.89
N ALA A 112 -11.81 -0.83 24.91
CA ALA A 112 -11.55 -1.94 25.82
C ALA A 112 -10.47 -2.92 25.29
N SER A 113 -10.56 -3.36 24.04
CA SER A 113 -9.57 -4.23 23.40
C SER A 113 -8.47 -3.40 22.71
N PRO A 114 -7.18 -3.80 22.76
CA PRO A 114 -6.05 -3.08 22.16
C PRO A 114 -6.03 -3.21 20.63
N LEU A 115 -7.14 -2.85 19.97
CA LEU A 115 -7.27 -2.87 18.53
C LEU A 115 -6.69 -1.57 17.97
N ALA A 116 -5.63 -1.68 17.20
CA ALA A 116 -5.20 -0.62 16.28
C ALA A 116 -6.10 -0.63 15.03
N ILE A 117 -6.10 0.47 14.27
CA ILE A 117 -6.75 0.51 12.95
C ILE A 117 -6.08 -0.54 12.06
N SER A 118 -6.88 -1.38 11.38
CA SER A 118 -6.37 -2.39 10.44
C SER A 118 -6.12 -1.81 9.05
N LEU A 119 -5.20 -2.43 8.30
CA LEU A 119 -5.01 -2.16 6.88
C LEU A 119 -5.68 -3.26 6.07
N GLN A 120 -6.42 -2.89 5.03
CA GLN A 120 -7.21 -3.86 4.25
C GLN A 120 -7.03 -3.61 2.75
N PHE A 121 -6.92 -4.70 2.00
CA PHE A 121 -6.95 -4.68 0.55
C PHE A 121 -8.11 -5.51 0.03
N ASN A 122 -8.80 -4.94 -0.94
CA ASN A 122 -9.61 -5.71 -1.87
C ASN A 122 -8.63 -6.45 -2.80
N ILE A 123 -8.65 -7.79 -2.78
CA ILE A 123 -7.73 -8.59 -3.58
C ILE A 123 -8.49 -9.45 -4.58
N ASP A 124 -7.90 -9.60 -5.76
CA ASP A 124 -8.13 -10.74 -6.63
C ASP A 124 -7.26 -11.90 -6.15
N ASN A 125 -7.80 -13.12 -6.14
CA ASN A 125 -7.11 -14.29 -5.60
C ASN A 125 -6.28 -15.04 -6.64
N ASP A 126 -6.39 -14.70 -7.92
CA ASP A 126 -5.47 -15.15 -8.95
C ASP A 126 -5.20 -14.07 -10.02
N VAL A 127 -4.44 -14.43 -11.05
CA VAL A 127 -4.05 -13.56 -12.18
C VAL A 127 -4.38 -14.21 -13.52
N THR A 128 -5.22 -15.26 -13.49
CA THR A 128 -5.34 -16.23 -14.58
C THR A 128 -6.62 -16.09 -15.37
N ASP A 129 -7.58 -15.34 -14.87
CA ASP A 129 -8.83 -15.05 -15.56
C ASP A 129 -9.14 -13.54 -15.61
N GLY A 130 -10.36 -13.21 -16.03
CA GLY A 130 -10.87 -11.83 -16.07
C GLY A 130 -11.99 -11.59 -15.07
N ASP A 131 -12.12 -12.42 -14.02
CA ASP A 131 -13.18 -12.31 -13.03
C ASP A 131 -12.83 -11.29 -11.94
N ASP A 132 -13.22 -10.04 -12.19
CA ASP A 132 -13.06 -8.91 -11.27
C ASP A 132 -14.09 -8.88 -10.12
N SER A 133 -14.90 -9.93 -9.95
CA SER A 133 -15.91 -9.97 -8.90
C SER A 133 -15.32 -10.03 -7.49
N TRP A 134 -16.08 -9.57 -6.51
CA TRP A 134 -15.63 -9.42 -5.13
C TRP A 134 -15.22 -10.73 -4.44
N LYS A 135 -13.91 -10.90 -4.14
CA LYS A 135 -13.35 -12.09 -3.49
C LYS A 135 -13.10 -11.96 -1.98
N GLY A 136 -13.39 -10.82 -1.38
CA GLY A 136 -13.12 -10.55 0.04
C GLY A 136 -11.84 -9.73 0.24
N ARG A 137 -11.47 -9.56 1.51
CA ARG A 137 -10.35 -8.71 1.93
C ARG A 137 -9.17 -9.51 2.42
N LEU A 138 -7.99 -9.03 2.08
CA LEU A 138 -6.76 -9.32 2.80
C LEU A 138 -6.61 -8.26 3.91
N VAL A 139 -6.54 -8.69 5.16
CA VAL A 139 -6.62 -7.83 6.35
C VAL A 139 -5.36 -8.00 7.19
N PHE A 140 -4.71 -6.88 7.49
CA PHE A 140 -3.57 -6.78 8.40
C PHE A 140 -4.00 -6.20 9.73
N GLU A 141 -3.64 -6.86 10.83
CA GLU A 141 -3.90 -6.37 12.18
C GLU A 141 -2.63 -6.37 13.04
N PRO A 142 -2.20 -5.18 13.54
CA PRO A 142 -0.98 -5.08 14.36
C PRO A 142 -1.02 -5.88 15.65
N TYR A 143 -2.18 -5.91 16.32
CA TYR A 143 -2.31 -6.45 17.70
C TYR A 143 -2.03 -7.95 17.81
N TYR A 144 -1.91 -8.68 16.70
CA TYR A 144 -1.57 -10.10 16.72
C TYR A 144 -0.13 -10.39 17.14
N THR A 145 0.80 -9.46 16.90
CA THR A 145 2.22 -9.61 17.29
C THR A 145 2.74 -8.40 18.04
N GLU A 146 2.11 -7.23 17.88
CA GLU A 146 2.58 -5.99 18.46
C GLU A 146 1.74 -5.55 19.67
N THR A 147 2.36 -4.77 20.55
CA THR A 147 1.66 -4.11 21.66
C THR A 147 1.05 -2.80 21.18
N VAL A 148 -0.27 -2.67 21.27
CA VAL A 148 -0.98 -1.42 20.93
C VAL A 148 -1.15 -0.57 22.19
N LEU A 149 -0.62 0.65 22.14
CA LEU A 149 -0.66 1.65 23.20
C LEU A 149 -1.81 2.63 22.99
N THR A 150 -2.34 3.16 24.09
CA THR A 150 -3.37 4.22 24.07
C THR A 150 -2.71 5.55 24.33
N GLY A 151 -3.10 6.59 23.59
CA GLY A 151 -2.59 7.93 23.81
C GLY A 151 -1.28 8.23 23.07
N GLU A 152 -0.83 7.33 22.19
CA GLU A 152 0.44 7.46 21.49
C GLU A 152 0.30 7.09 20.01
N TRP A 153 1.09 7.75 19.16
CA TRP A 153 1.24 7.38 17.76
C TRP A 153 2.17 6.19 17.62
N GLN A 154 1.72 5.16 16.90
CA GLN A 154 2.53 4.01 16.56
C GLN A 154 2.54 3.81 15.05
N THR A 155 3.71 3.48 14.51
CA THR A 155 3.90 3.16 13.09
C THR A 155 4.04 1.66 12.94
N TRP A 156 3.32 1.10 11.98
CA TRP A 156 3.31 -0.32 11.65
C TRP A 156 3.95 -0.54 10.29
N ASP A 157 4.74 -1.61 10.19
CA ASP A 157 5.25 -2.13 8.93
C ASP A 157 4.62 -3.52 8.68
N PRO A 158 3.54 -3.60 7.87
CA PRO A 158 2.87 -4.86 7.58
C PRO A 158 3.72 -5.90 6.81
N MET A 159 4.91 -5.52 6.33
CA MET A 159 5.82 -6.44 5.66
C MET A 159 6.61 -7.30 6.67
N ILE A 160 6.76 -6.84 7.91
CA ILE A 160 7.58 -7.52 8.94
C ILE A 160 6.91 -7.65 10.31
N GLN A 161 5.79 -6.97 10.55
CA GLN A 161 5.02 -7.01 11.81
C GLN A 161 3.63 -7.60 11.58
N GLY A 162 2.86 -7.73 12.67
CA GLY A 162 1.46 -8.14 12.73
C GLY A 162 1.15 -9.49 12.10
N LYS A 163 -0.13 -9.69 11.73
CA LYS A 163 -0.55 -10.84 10.93
C LYS A 163 -1.54 -10.44 9.86
N TRP A 164 -1.45 -11.15 8.74
CA TRP A 164 -2.41 -11.10 7.65
C TRP A 164 -3.41 -12.25 7.73
N TRP A 165 -4.68 -11.96 7.52
CA TRP A 165 -5.75 -12.96 7.39
C TRP A 165 -6.74 -12.54 6.29
N ARG A 166 -7.68 -13.40 5.93
CA ARG A 166 -8.65 -13.13 4.86
C ARG A 166 -10.09 -13.30 5.31
N THR A 167 -10.98 -12.47 4.78
CA THR A 167 -12.41 -12.53 5.12
C THR A 167 -13.17 -13.63 4.37
N ARG A 168 -12.59 -14.24 3.33
CA ARG A 168 -13.18 -15.34 2.55
C ARG A 168 -12.14 -16.38 2.12
N SER A 169 -12.58 -17.63 1.99
CA SER A 169 -11.85 -18.77 1.42
C SER A 169 -12.31 -19.01 -0.04
N PRO A 170 -11.51 -19.63 -0.93
CA PRO A 170 -10.13 -20.10 -0.75
C PRO A 170 -9.06 -19.13 -1.26
N ILE A 171 -7.91 -19.15 -0.58
CA ILE A 171 -6.61 -18.97 -1.23
C ILE A 171 -6.29 -20.36 -1.76
N LYS A 172 -5.92 -20.56 -3.02
CA LYS A 172 -5.25 -21.83 -3.33
C LYS A 172 -3.98 -21.84 -2.46
N ASP A 173 -3.84 -22.81 -1.56
CA ASP A 173 -2.73 -22.95 -0.58
C ASP A 173 -1.32 -23.08 -1.21
N THR A 174 -1.23 -22.87 -2.52
CA THR A 174 0.00 -22.73 -3.27
C THR A 174 0.06 -21.32 -3.84
N CYS A 175 0.83 -20.44 -3.21
CA CYS A 175 1.60 -19.48 -3.99
C CYS A 175 2.71 -20.30 -4.67
N PRO A 176 2.67 -20.60 -5.98
CA PRO A 176 3.87 -21.04 -6.67
C PRO A 176 4.80 -19.83 -6.72
N ILE A 177 5.71 -19.77 -5.75
CA ILE A 177 6.93 -18.99 -5.90
C ILE A 177 7.71 -19.77 -6.97
N TYR A 178 7.76 -19.25 -8.20
CA TYR A 178 8.72 -19.71 -9.20
C TYR A 178 10.09 -19.13 -8.89
#